data_AF-A0A7S3MB12-F1
#
_entry.id   AF-A0A7S3MB12-F1
#
_cell.length_a   1.000
_cell.length_b   1.000
_cell.length_c   1.000
_cell.angle_alpha   90.00
_cell.angle_beta   90.00
_cell.angle_gamma   90.00
#
_symmetry.space_group_name_H-M   'P 1'
#
loop_
_entity.id
_entity.type
_entity.pdbx_description
1 polymer ?
#
loop_
_entity_poly.entity_id
_entity_poly.type
_entity_poly.pdbx_seq_one_letter_code
_entity_poly.pdbx_strand_id
1 'polypeptide(L)'
;GCAPCHYDTSDSAASRQATVLIYLNKGWSADFGGELQLIPFLEGAKNFEPSFDRAVLFLSDRVLHRSLPPRGLGLEHPRWLLTVWIDGLAVDRAAPGGQWGSLLQRLLAPALYAEEYDQALRESLPPGDAQKALLAAQASEARSLEEDEELAEMIGDLRDILAERALVRLASCCSPSPCDPVNDVSSVAVAATAAFREDRTRPVGRRS
;
A
#
# COMPACT_ATOMS: atom_id res chain seq x y z
N GLY A 1 -2.99 17.47 2.88
CA GLY A 1 -3.60 16.58 3.87
C GLY A 1 -2.89 15.24 3.86
N CYS A 2 -2.98 14.50 4.96
CA CYS A 2 -2.54 13.11 5.10
C CYS A 2 -3.76 12.23 5.38
N ALA A 3 -3.64 10.95 5.04
CA ALA A 3 -4.71 9.97 5.16
C ALA A 3 -4.19 8.78 5.97
N PRO A 4 -5.00 8.20 6.88
CA PRO A 4 -4.58 7.08 7.71
C PRO A 4 -4.27 5.83 6.87
N CYS A 5 -3.69 4.81 7.50
CA CYS A 5 -3.49 3.49 6.90
C CYS A 5 -4.83 2.89 6.46
N HIS A 6 -4.92 2.49 5.20
CA HIS A 6 -6.11 1.83 4.64
C HIS A 6 -5.79 1.00 3.39
N TYR A 7 -6.77 0.19 3.01
CA TYR A 7 -6.88 -0.42 1.69
C TYR A 7 -7.94 0.34 0.90
N ASP A 8 -7.77 0.43 -0.42
CA ASP A 8 -8.75 1.12 -1.27
C ASP A 8 -10.03 0.30 -1.48
N THR A 9 -9.92 -1.03 -1.35
CA THR A 9 -11.06 -1.96 -1.29
C THR A 9 -11.62 -2.01 0.13
N SER A 10 -12.90 -1.69 0.27
CA SER A 10 -13.65 -1.70 1.52
C SER A 10 -15.09 -2.18 1.29
N ASP A 11 -15.88 -2.32 2.35
CA ASP A 11 -17.29 -2.72 2.24
C ASP A 11 -18.11 -1.76 1.35
N SER A 12 -17.79 -0.46 1.37
CA SER A 12 -18.45 0.55 0.54
C SER A 12 -17.88 0.65 -0.89
N ALA A 13 -16.77 -0.05 -1.18
CA ALA A 13 -16.07 -0.02 -2.46
C ALA A 13 -15.45 -1.38 -2.80
N ALA A 14 -16.25 -2.45 -2.68
CA ALA A 14 -15.79 -3.84 -2.71
C ALA A 14 -15.26 -4.29 -4.08
N SER A 15 -15.56 -3.58 -5.17
CA SER A 15 -15.16 -3.93 -6.53
C SER A 15 -13.83 -3.32 -6.97
N ARG A 16 -13.24 -2.39 -6.20
CA ARG A 16 -11.97 -1.74 -6.55
C ARG A 16 -10.86 -2.78 -6.57
N GLN A 17 -10.24 -2.99 -7.73
CA GLN A 17 -9.14 -3.95 -7.90
C GLN A 17 -7.79 -3.25 -8.02
N ALA A 18 -7.74 -2.11 -8.70
CA ALA A 18 -6.52 -1.35 -8.86
C ALA A 18 -6.76 0.15 -8.65
N THR A 19 -5.76 0.80 -8.06
CA THR A 19 -5.73 2.24 -7.87
C THR A 19 -4.59 2.82 -8.69
N VAL A 20 -4.90 3.86 -9.46
CA VAL A 20 -3.93 4.69 -10.16
C VAL A 20 -3.93 6.07 -9.52
N LEU A 21 -2.77 6.51 -9.02
CA LEU A 21 -2.54 7.87 -8.55
C LEU A 21 -1.63 8.59 -9.55
N ILE A 22 -2.10 9.69 -10.12
CA ILE A 22 -1.33 10.53 -11.04
C ILE A 22 -1.06 11.86 -10.36
N TYR A 23 0.22 12.18 -10.14
CA TYR A 23 0.64 13.39 -9.45
C TYR A 23 0.88 14.56 -10.40
N LEU A 24 0.38 15.73 -9.99
CA LEU A 24 0.36 16.94 -10.83
C LEU A 24 1.20 18.09 -10.22
N ASN A 25 2.20 17.76 -9.39
CA ASN A 25 2.93 18.75 -8.59
C ASN A 25 4.31 19.08 -9.17
N LYS A 26 4.41 20.19 -9.90
CA LYS A 26 5.69 20.65 -10.48
C LYS A 26 6.62 21.15 -9.37
N GLY A 27 7.92 20.83 -9.49
CA GLY A 27 8.94 21.31 -8.56
C GLY A 27 8.77 20.79 -7.13
N TRP A 28 8.23 19.58 -6.95
CA TRP A 28 8.14 18.97 -5.62
C TRP A 28 9.53 18.72 -5.04
N SER A 29 9.75 19.15 -3.80
CA SER A 29 10.98 18.91 -3.05
C SER A 29 10.77 17.76 -2.06
N ALA A 30 11.81 16.97 -1.81
CA ALA A 30 11.82 15.94 -0.77
C ALA A 30 11.48 16.50 0.62
N ASP A 31 11.84 17.78 0.87
CA ASP A 31 11.56 18.45 2.15
C ASP A 31 10.08 18.79 2.36
N PHE A 32 9.25 18.71 1.32
CA PHE A 32 7.82 19.05 1.40
C PHE A 32 6.97 17.94 2.03
N GLY A 33 7.49 16.72 2.14
CA GLY A 33 6.71 15.56 2.59
C GLY A 33 5.56 15.21 1.63
N GLY A 34 4.44 14.73 2.17
CA GLY A 34 3.25 14.41 1.38
C GLY A 34 3.38 13.15 0.52
N GLU A 35 4.35 12.29 0.80
CA GLU A 35 4.62 11.06 0.09
C GLU A 35 3.44 10.08 0.23
N LEU A 36 3.22 9.26 -0.80
CA LEU A 36 2.46 8.02 -0.65
C LEU A 36 3.40 6.98 -0.03
N GLN A 37 3.01 6.39 1.08
CA GLN A 37 3.69 5.24 1.65
C GLN A 37 2.88 3.98 1.34
N LEU A 38 3.47 3.08 0.56
CA LEU A 38 2.96 1.73 0.37
C LEU A 38 3.60 0.80 1.40
N ILE A 39 2.80 -0.06 2.02
CA ILE A 39 3.22 -1.06 3.01
C ILE A 39 2.79 -2.42 2.46
N PRO A 40 3.56 -3.04 1.55
CA PRO A 40 3.21 -4.36 1.04
C PRO A 40 3.31 -5.38 2.18
N PHE A 41 2.42 -6.37 2.18
CA PHE A 41 2.27 -7.32 3.29
C PHE A 41 3.56 -8.10 3.57
N LEU A 42 4.02 -8.06 4.81
CA LEU A 42 5.30 -8.58 5.31
C LEU A 42 6.54 -8.00 4.60
N GLU A 43 6.38 -6.91 3.85
CA GLU A 43 7.46 -6.21 3.17
C GLU A 43 7.82 -4.88 3.86
N GLY A 44 8.77 -4.15 3.28
CA GLY A 44 9.21 -2.86 3.80
C GLY A 44 8.39 -1.77 3.19
N ALA A 45 8.06 -0.76 4.01
CA ALA A 45 7.40 0.44 3.53
C ALA A 45 8.23 1.10 2.40
N LYS A 46 7.54 1.54 1.36
CA LYS A 46 8.12 2.25 0.21
C LYS A 46 7.42 3.59 0.06
N ASN A 47 8.20 4.66 0.07
CA ASN A 47 7.69 6.03 -0.05
C ASN A 47 7.86 6.53 -1.48
N PHE A 48 6.83 7.17 -2.01
CA PHE A 48 6.81 7.76 -3.35
C PHE A 48 6.47 9.25 -3.24
N GLU A 49 7.40 10.09 -3.64
CA GLU A 49 7.16 11.53 -3.70
C GLU A 49 6.08 11.85 -4.74
N PRO A 50 5.18 12.81 -4.47
CA PRO A 50 4.08 13.17 -5.34
C PRO A 50 4.51 14.12 -6.47
N SER A 51 5.56 13.78 -7.22
CA SER A 51 6.15 14.64 -8.27
C SER A 51 5.31 14.66 -9.56
N PHE A 52 5.30 15.79 -10.29
CA PHE A 52 4.62 15.92 -11.59
C PHE A 52 4.97 14.78 -12.56
N ASP A 53 3.97 14.32 -13.31
CA ASP A 53 4.09 13.26 -14.34
C ASP A 53 4.47 11.88 -13.77
N ARG A 54 4.36 11.69 -12.46
CA ARG A 54 4.48 10.39 -11.81
C ARG A 54 3.11 9.74 -11.67
N ALA A 55 2.98 8.51 -12.18
CA ALA A 55 1.88 7.62 -11.89
C ALA A 55 2.34 6.50 -10.94
N VAL A 56 1.51 6.17 -9.95
CA VAL A 56 1.68 4.99 -9.09
C VAL A 56 0.45 4.10 -9.27
N LEU A 57 0.68 2.84 -9.63
CA LEU A 57 -0.34 1.81 -9.79
C LEU A 57 -0.12 0.74 -8.71
N PHE A 58 -1.17 0.40 -7.97
CA PHE A 58 -1.14 -0.68 -6.99
C PHE A 58 -2.49 -1.39 -6.90
N LEU A 59 -2.48 -2.58 -6.30
CA LEU A 59 -3.67 -3.40 -6.12
C LEU A 59 -4.44 -2.93 -4.88
N SER A 60 -5.69 -2.51 -5.09
CA SER A 60 -6.53 -1.89 -4.05
C SER A 60 -6.85 -2.82 -2.89
N ASP A 61 -6.87 -4.13 -3.15
CA ASP A 61 -7.33 -5.17 -2.22
C ASP A 61 -6.21 -5.71 -1.30
N ARG A 62 -4.94 -5.45 -1.60
CA ARG A 62 -3.81 -6.09 -0.92
C ARG A 62 -2.62 -5.18 -0.62
N VAL A 63 -2.65 -3.92 -1.02
CA VAL A 63 -1.60 -2.95 -0.68
C VAL A 63 -2.12 -1.99 0.38
N LEU A 64 -1.70 -2.22 1.63
CA LEU A 64 -1.89 -1.26 2.72
C LEU A 64 -1.11 -0.01 2.37
N HIS A 65 -1.71 1.16 2.56
CA HIS A 65 -1.03 2.42 2.26
C HIS A 65 -1.57 3.58 3.10
N ARG A 66 -0.78 4.65 3.18
CA ARG A 66 -1.13 5.93 3.79
C ARG A 66 -0.54 7.10 3.01
N SER A 67 -1.07 8.30 3.22
CA SER A 67 -0.39 9.53 2.77
C SER A 67 0.34 10.15 3.94
N LEU A 68 1.65 10.34 3.84
CA LEU A 68 2.46 11.01 4.85
C LEU A 68 2.08 12.50 4.96
N PRO A 69 2.26 13.12 6.13
CA PRO A 69 1.97 14.54 6.31
C PRO A 69 2.91 15.42 5.44
N PRO A 70 2.42 16.57 4.95
CA PRO A 70 3.30 17.61 4.45
C PRO A 70 4.21 18.12 5.59
N ARG A 71 5.40 18.58 5.25
CA ARG A 71 6.42 19.05 6.20
C ARG A 71 7.07 20.33 5.68
N GLY A 72 7.60 21.13 6.60
CA GLY A 72 8.31 22.38 6.27
C GLY A 72 7.48 23.28 5.35
N LEU A 73 8.10 23.74 4.26
CA LEU A 73 7.44 24.58 3.24
C LEU A 73 6.29 23.85 2.51
N GLY A 74 6.25 22.51 2.55
CA GLY A 74 5.17 21.72 1.96
C GLY A 74 3.79 21.98 2.56
N LEU A 75 3.72 22.60 3.76
CA LEU A 75 2.45 23.04 4.37
C LEU A 75 1.74 24.13 3.56
N GLU A 76 2.50 24.93 2.81
CA GLU A 76 1.99 26.04 1.99
C GLU A 76 1.86 25.68 0.51
N HIS A 77 2.33 24.49 0.12
CA HIS A 77 2.30 24.02 -1.26
C HIS A 77 1.09 23.09 -1.52
N PRO A 78 0.26 23.38 -2.53
CA PRO A 78 -0.85 22.50 -2.85
C PRO A 78 -0.35 21.18 -3.43
N ARG A 79 -0.90 20.07 -2.93
CA ARG A 79 -0.66 18.70 -3.41
C ARG A 79 -1.85 18.23 -4.24
N TRP A 80 -1.72 18.34 -5.55
CA TRP A 80 -2.67 17.88 -6.55
C TRP A 80 -2.40 16.43 -6.95
N LEU A 81 -3.47 15.64 -7.01
CA LEU A 81 -3.45 14.29 -7.53
C LEU A 81 -4.78 13.97 -8.22
N LEU A 82 -4.71 13.10 -9.23
CA LEU A 82 -5.87 12.44 -9.82
C LEU A 82 -5.85 10.98 -9.36
N THR A 83 -6.94 10.53 -8.74
CA THR A 83 -7.15 9.12 -8.40
C THR A 83 -8.11 8.50 -9.41
N VAL A 84 -7.71 7.36 -9.98
CA VAL A 84 -8.57 6.50 -10.79
C VAL A 84 -8.65 5.14 -10.11
N TRP A 85 -9.86 4.72 -9.75
CA TRP A 85 -10.11 3.36 -9.32
C TRP A 85 -10.63 2.53 -10.48
N ILE A 86 -10.07 1.34 -10.65
CA ILE A 86 -10.47 0.38 -11.67
C ILE A 86 -11.11 -0.79 -10.95
N ASP A 87 -12.40 -0.97 -11.21
CA ASP A 87 -13.15 -2.10 -10.72
C ASP A 87 -12.76 -3.38 -11.46
N GLY A 88 -12.86 -4.53 -10.78
CA GLY A 88 -12.57 -5.79 -11.41
C GLY A 88 -13.18 -7.02 -10.74
N LEU A 89 -13.20 -8.12 -11.48
CA LEU A 89 -13.82 -9.39 -11.08
C LEU A 89 -12.84 -10.33 -10.35
N ALA A 90 -11.60 -9.88 -10.17
CA ALA A 90 -10.53 -10.62 -9.51
C ALA A 90 -10.14 -10.03 -8.15
N VAL A 91 -10.92 -9.08 -7.62
CA VAL A 91 -10.82 -8.67 -6.22
C VAL A 91 -10.96 -9.91 -5.34
N ASP A 92 -10.09 -10.01 -4.35
CA ASP A 92 -10.08 -11.12 -3.39
C ASP A 92 -9.79 -12.51 -3.92
N ARG A 93 -9.40 -12.62 -5.19
CA ARG A 93 -8.86 -13.87 -5.70
C ARG A 93 -7.46 -14.09 -5.16
N ALA A 94 -7.28 -15.24 -4.52
CA ALA A 94 -5.96 -15.73 -4.13
C ALA A 94 -5.04 -15.77 -5.36
N ALA A 95 -3.84 -15.19 -5.23
CA ALA A 95 -2.87 -15.24 -6.31
C ALA A 95 -2.31 -16.66 -6.44
N PRO A 96 -2.06 -17.16 -7.67
CA PRO A 96 -1.33 -18.41 -7.86
C PRO A 96 0.08 -18.30 -7.24
N GLY A 97 0.51 -19.30 -6.49
CA GLY A 97 1.90 -19.38 -5.99
C GLY A 97 2.12 -19.04 -4.51
N GLY A 98 1.11 -19.18 -3.64
CA GLY A 98 1.31 -19.12 -2.19
C GLY A 98 1.43 -17.70 -1.61
N GLN A 99 0.95 -16.68 -2.32
CA GLN A 99 0.78 -15.37 -1.70
C GLN A 99 -0.39 -15.41 -0.72
N TRP A 100 -0.27 -14.66 0.38
CA TRP A 100 -1.34 -14.46 1.35
C TRP A 100 -2.61 -13.96 0.66
N GLY A 101 -3.77 -14.53 0.98
CA GLY A 101 -5.04 -14.04 0.45
C GLY A 101 -5.31 -12.61 0.92
N SER A 102 -5.77 -11.72 0.04
CA SER A 102 -6.02 -10.30 0.34
C SER A 102 -6.97 -10.10 1.53
N LEU A 103 -8.01 -10.93 1.67
CA LEU A 103 -8.91 -10.90 2.82
C LEU A 103 -8.17 -11.17 4.13
N LEU A 104 -7.31 -12.19 4.14
CA LEU A 104 -6.50 -12.52 5.32
C LEU A 104 -5.47 -11.44 5.62
N GLN A 105 -4.84 -10.86 4.59
CA GLN A 105 -3.93 -9.72 4.78
C GLN A 105 -4.65 -8.54 5.44
N ARG A 106 -5.85 -8.18 4.93
CA ARG A 106 -6.67 -7.08 5.46
C ARG A 106 -7.16 -7.35 6.88
N LEU A 107 -7.50 -8.60 7.18
CA LEU A 107 -7.89 -9.04 8.52
C LEU A 107 -6.75 -8.89 9.53
N LEU A 108 -5.53 -9.28 9.16
CA LEU A 108 -4.38 -9.30 10.08
C LEU A 108 -3.64 -7.95 10.18
N ALA A 109 -3.77 -7.10 9.17
CA ALA A 109 -3.05 -5.83 9.09
C ALA A 109 -3.23 -4.91 10.31
N PRO A 110 -4.42 -4.75 10.92
CA PRO A 110 -4.61 -3.92 12.11
C PRO A 110 -3.71 -4.33 13.30
N ALA A 111 -3.46 -5.63 13.47
CA ALA A 111 -2.60 -6.16 14.53
C ALA A 111 -1.12 -6.17 14.13
N LEU A 112 -0.80 -6.57 12.90
CA LEU A 112 0.58 -6.65 12.42
C LEU A 112 1.25 -5.29 12.29
N TYR A 113 0.48 -4.27 11.90
CA TYR A 113 0.95 -2.91 11.64
C TYR A 113 0.36 -1.91 12.65
N ALA A 114 0.07 -2.35 13.87
CA ALA A 114 -0.63 -1.55 14.88
C ALA A 114 0.05 -0.20 15.14
N GLU A 115 1.38 -0.16 15.14
CA GLU A 115 2.17 1.06 15.31
C GLU A 115 1.99 2.02 14.12
N GLU A 116 2.04 1.50 12.89
CA GLU A 116 1.83 2.30 11.68
C GLU A 116 0.42 2.88 11.62
N TYR A 117 -0.60 2.11 12.03
CA TYR A 117 -1.98 2.58 12.12
C TYR A 117 -2.14 3.68 13.18
N ASP A 118 -1.62 3.48 14.39
CA ASP A 118 -1.67 4.49 15.47
C ASP A 118 -0.99 5.78 15.02
N GLN A 119 0.22 5.69 14.47
CA GLN A 119 0.95 6.84 13.97
C GLN A 119 0.17 7.56 12.86
N ALA A 120 -0.39 6.82 11.90
CA ALA A 120 -1.14 7.41 10.79
C ALA A 120 -2.40 8.14 11.27
N LEU A 121 -3.10 7.62 12.28
CA LEU A 121 -4.26 8.28 12.90
C LEU A 121 -3.85 9.55 13.65
N ARG A 122 -2.69 9.54 14.33
CA ARG A 122 -2.16 10.73 15.02
C ARG A 122 -1.78 11.84 14.07
N GLU A 123 -1.18 11.48 12.94
CA GLU A 123 -0.74 12.43 11.92
C GLU A 123 -1.90 12.96 11.07
N SER A 124 -2.91 12.13 10.77
CA SER A 124 -4.01 12.49 9.86
C SER A 124 -5.15 13.28 10.49
N LEU A 125 -5.24 13.30 11.82
CA LEU A 125 -6.33 13.96 12.54
C LEU A 125 -5.80 14.98 13.53
N PRO A 126 -6.50 16.11 13.72
CA PRO A 126 -6.19 17.01 14.82
C PRO A 126 -6.49 16.31 16.17
N PRO A 127 -5.75 16.64 17.25
CA PRO A 127 -6.05 16.15 18.58
C PRO A 127 -7.50 16.48 18.99
N GLY A 128 -8.23 15.48 19.47
CA GLY A 128 -9.63 15.65 19.89
C GLY A 128 -10.37 14.33 20.06
N ASP A 129 -11.66 14.41 20.32
CA ASP A 129 -12.49 13.23 20.62
C ASP A 129 -12.60 12.28 19.44
N ALA A 130 -12.65 12.79 18.21
CA ALA A 130 -12.66 11.98 16.99
C ALA A 130 -11.38 11.14 16.85
N GLN A 131 -10.21 11.75 17.08
CA GLN A 131 -8.93 11.03 17.04
C GLN A 131 -8.86 9.98 18.15
N LYS A 132 -9.26 10.32 19.39
CA LYS A 132 -9.29 9.37 20.50
C LYS A 132 -10.20 8.17 20.22
N ALA A 133 -11.38 8.43 19.66
CA ALA A 133 -12.34 7.37 19.32
C ALA A 133 -11.76 6.41 18.26
N LEU A 134 -11.12 6.94 17.22
CA LEU A 134 -10.51 6.12 16.18
C LEU A 134 -9.28 5.34 16.68
N LEU A 135 -8.44 5.95 17.52
CA LEU A 135 -7.32 5.25 18.17
C LEU A 135 -7.82 4.13 19.09
N ALA A 136 -8.88 4.37 19.86
CA ALA A 136 -9.48 3.36 20.72
C ALA A 136 -10.11 2.22 19.91
N ALA A 137 -10.78 2.52 18.80
CA ALA A 137 -11.33 1.52 17.89
C ALA A 137 -10.22 0.66 17.27
N GLN A 138 -9.16 1.28 16.75
CA GLN A 138 -7.99 0.58 16.20
C GLN A 138 -7.34 -0.34 17.25
N ALA A 139 -7.12 0.16 18.46
CA ALA A 139 -6.53 -0.62 19.54
C ALA A 139 -7.42 -1.78 19.98
N SER A 140 -8.75 -1.59 19.97
CA SER A 140 -9.71 -2.65 20.27
C SER A 140 -9.70 -3.72 19.19
N GLU A 141 -9.62 -3.35 17.91
CA GLU A 141 -9.56 -4.28 16.78
C GLU A 141 -8.28 -5.12 16.82
N ALA A 142 -7.12 -4.48 16.95
CA ALA A 142 -5.84 -5.17 17.09
C ALA A 142 -5.86 -6.16 18.26
N ARG A 143 -6.35 -5.73 19.44
CA ARG A 143 -6.45 -6.60 20.62
C ARG A 143 -7.37 -7.78 20.39
N SER A 144 -8.51 -7.59 19.73
CA SER A 144 -9.44 -8.69 19.48
C SER A 144 -8.82 -9.81 18.63
N LEU A 145 -7.88 -9.47 17.74
CA LEU A 145 -7.13 -10.44 16.94
C LEU A 145 -6.02 -11.12 17.75
N GLU A 146 -5.42 -10.40 18.71
CA GLU A 146 -4.37 -10.93 19.60
C GLU A 146 -4.92 -11.80 20.75
N GLU A 147 -6.19 -11.65 21.10
CA GLU A 147 -6.88 -12.46 22.11
C GLU A 147 -7.46 -13.75 21.54
N ASP A 148 -7.57 -13.87 20.21
CA ASP A 148 -7.98 -15.09 19.51
C ASP A 148 -6.80 -16.06 19.43
N GLU A 149 -6.94 -17.28 19.98
CA GLU A 149 -5.84 -18.23 20.14
C GLU A 149 -5.17 -18.62 18.81
N GLU A 150 -5.97 -18.89 17.77
CA GLU A 150 -5.45 -19.30 16.45
C GLU A 150 -4.78 -18.13 15.72
N LEU A 151 -5.37 -16.94 15.80
CA LEU A 151 -4.82 -15.75 15.16
C LEU A 151 -3.60 -15.20 15.90
N ALA A 152 -3.56 -15.31 17.22
CA ALA A 152 -2.45 -14.81 18.04
C ALA A 152 -1.13 -15.54 17.73
N GLU A 153 -1.16 -16.87 17.60
CA GLU A 153 0.00 -17.66 17.20
C GLU A 153 0.50 -17.22 15.81
N MET A 154 -0.41 -17.11 14.85
CA MET A 154 -0.10 -16.66 13.49
C MET A 154 0.47 -15.24 13.46
N ILE A 155 -0.10 -14.31 14.23
CA ILE A 155 0.38 -12.93 14.35
C ILE A 155 1.79 -12.90 14.94
N GLY A 156 2.08 -13.74 15.93
CA GLY A 156 3.41 -13.91 16.50
C GLY A 156 4.44 -14.32 15.44
N ASP A 157 4.18 -15.41 14.72
CA ASP A 157 5.05 -15.89 13.65
C ASP A 157 5.29 -14.84 12.56
N LEU A 158 4.24 -14.11 12.18
CA LEU A 158 4.31 -13.07 11.16
C LEU A 158 5.10 -11.84 11.62
N ARG A 159 5.05 -11.49 12.90
CA ARG A 159 5.88 -10.43 13.49
C ARG A 159 7.36 -10.80 13.47
N ASP A 160 7.67 -12.08 13.74
CA ASP A 160 9.04 -12.57 13.64
C ASP A 160 9.56 -12.48 12.20
N ILE A 161 8.75 -12.89 11.20
CA ILE A 161 9.07 -12.73 9.78
C ILE A 161 9.30 -11.25 9.41
N LEU A 162 8.47 -10.34 9.91
CA LEU A 162 8.62 -8.89 9.69
C LEU A 162 9.96 -8.38 10.27
N ALA A 163 10.29 -8.77 11.50
CA ALA A 163 11.51 -8.38 12.19
C ALA A 163 12.76 -8.91 11.46
N GLU A 164 12.76 -10.19 11.07
CA GLU A 164 13.85 -10.80 10.28
C GLU A 164 14.07 -10.05 8.96
N ARG A 165 12.99 -9.77 8.22
CA ARG A 165 13.08 -9.04 6.96
C ARG A 165 13.55 -7.60 7.14
N ALA A 166 13.19 -6.94 8.24
CA ALA A 166 13.69 -5.61 8.56
C ALA A 166 15.22 -5.64 8.80
N LEU A 167 15.73 -6.63 9.53
CA LEU A 167 17.16 -6.82 9.76
C LEU A 167 17.94 -7.06 8.47
N VAL A 168 17.43 -7.93 7.58
CA VAL A 168 18.08 -8.21 6.28
C VAL A 168 18.17 -6.96 5.42
N ARG A 169 17.14 -6.11 5.41
CA ARG A 169 17.16 -4.84 4.66
C ARG A 169 18.19 -3.86 5.21
N LEU A 170 18.25 -3.70 6.54
CA LEU A 170 19.23 -2.84 7.18
C LEU A 170 20.67 -3.30 6.86
N ALA A 171 20.93 -4.60 6.90
CA ALA A 171 22.23 -5.16 6.54
C ALA A 171 22.59 -4.93 5.05
N SER A 172 21.60 -5.03 4.15
CA SER A 172 21.80 -4.82 2.72
C SER A 172 22.14 -3.36 2.37
N CYS A 173 21.57 -2.39 3.09
CA CYS A 173 21.86 -0.96 2.90
C CYS A 173 23.26 -0.54 3.40
N CYS A 174 23.89 -1.34 4.27
CA CYS A 174 25.22 -1.05 4.82
C CYS A 174 26.39 -1.57 3.96
N SER A 175 26.12 -2.15 2.78
CA SER A 175 27.15 -2.58 1.84
C SER A 175 27.52 -1.40 0.91
N PRO A 176 28.74 -0.85 0.94
CA PRO A 176 29.13 0.19 -0.01
C PRO A 176 29.21 -0.43 -1.41
N SER A 177 28.23 -0.14 -2.26
CA SER A 177 28.38 -0.41 -3.70
C SER A 177 29.29 0.65 -4.31
N PRO A 178 30.24 0.26 -5.18
CA PRO A 178 31.10 1.20 -5.87
C PRO A 178 30.26 2.04 -6.84
N CYS A 179 30.57 3.34 -6.89
CA CYS A 179 29.90 4.31 -7.73
C CYS A 179 30.04 3.95 -9.21
N ASP A 180 28.96 3.52 -9.85
CA ASP A 180 28.79 3.61 -11.30
C ASP A 180 27.74 4.70 -11.60
N PRO A 181 28.08 5.76 -12.35
CA PRO A 181 27.10 6.66 -12.89
C PRO A 181 26.50 6.02 -14.16
N VAL A 182 25.18 6.19 -14.34
CA VAL A 182 24.39 6.18 -15.59
C VAL A 182 23.18 5.24 -15.52
N ASN A 183 22.00 5.87 -15.53
CA ASN A 183 20.70 5.38 -15.98
C ASN A 183 20.28 3.94 -15.61
N ASP A 184 19.54 3.81 -14.51
CA ASP A 184 18.64 2.67 -14.33
C ASP A 184 17.23 3.15 -13.96
N VAL A 185 16.37 3.22 -14.98
CA VAL A 185 14.92 3.46 -14.84
C VAL A 185 14.17 2.12 -14.88
N SER A 186 14.82 1.01 -14.53
CA SER A 186 14.23 -0.32 -14.60
C SER A 186 14.45 -1.12 -13.32
N SER A 187 13.51 -1.04 -12.38
CA SER A 187 13.05 -2.22 -11.59
C SER A 187 12.16 -1.85 -10.39
N VAL A 188 10.93 -1.39 -10.63
CA VAL A 188 9.80 -1.80 -9.77
C VAL A 188 8.56 -1.97 -10.66
N ALA A 189 8.57 -2.98 -11.51
CA ALA A 189 7.31 -3.57 -11.98
C ALA A 189 6.85 -4.53 -10.89
N VAL A 190 5.90 -4.12 -10.06
CA VAL A 190 5.14 -5.10 -9.24
C VAL A 190 4.31 -5.91 -10.24
N ALA A 191 4.60 -7.21 -10.31
CA ALA A 191 4.05 -8.12 -11.30
C ALA A 191 2.52 -8.14 -11.28
N ALA A 192 1.91 -7.58 -12.34
CA ALA A 192 0.58 -7.99 -12.79
C ALA A 192 0.79 -8.86 -14.03
N THR A 193 0.95 -10.17 -13.85
CA THR A 193 1.00 -11.12 -14.96
C THR A 193 -0.04 -12.21 -14.75
N ALA A 194 -1.21 -12.04 -15.38
CA ALA A 194 -2.15 -13.12 -15.65
C ALA A 194 -2.77 -12.90 -17.05
N ALA A 195 -2.12 -13.55 -18.02
CA ALA A 195 -2.64 -14.04 -19.30
C ALA A 195 -3.81 -13.28 -19.97
N PHE A 196 -3.49 -12.29 -20.81
CA PHE A 196 -4.33 -11.96 -21.96
C PHE A 196 -3.78 -12.72 -23.18
N ARG A 197 -4.20 -13.98 -23.35
CA ARG A 197 -4.01 -14.69 -24.63
C ARG A 197 -5.13 -14.22 -25.56
N GLU A 198 -4.77 -13.39 -26.55
CA GLU A 198 -5.61 -13.15 -27.71
C GLU A 198 -5.85 -14.48 -28.44
N ASP A 199 -7.05 -15.05 -28.32
CA ASP A 199 -7.54 -16.07 -29.25
C ASP A 199 -8.01 -15.39 -30.54
N ARG A 200 -7.05 -15.04 -31.40
CA ARG A 200 -7.32 -14.60 -32.78
C ARG A 200 -7.39 -15.79 -33.72
N THR A 201 -8.36 -16.70 -33.54
CA THR A 201 -8.82 -17.57 -34.63
C THR A 201 -10.27 -18.03 -34.44
N ARG A 202 -11.24 -17.21 -34.86
CA ARG A 202 -12.55 -17.73 -35.29
C ARG A 202 -12.92 -17.15 -36.66
N PRO A 203 -13.11 -17.97 -37.70
CA PRO A 203 -13.60 -17.48 -38.98
C PRO A 203 -15.08 -17.14 -38.86
N VAL A 204 -15.44 -15.96 -39.35
CA VAL A 204 -16.83 -15.52 -39.52
C VAL A 204 -17.46 -16.38 -40.63
N GLY A 205 -18.31 -17.33 -40.23
CA GLY A 205 -19.16 -18.06 -41.16
C GLY A 205 -20.21 -17.13 -41.75
N ARG A 206 -20.13 -16.89 -43.06
CA ARG A 206 -21.21 -16.31 -43.86
C ARG A 206 -22.42 -17.25 -43.81
N ARG A 207 -23.58 -16.73 -43.41
CA ARG A 207 -24.87 -17.34 -43.74
C ARG A 207 -25.39 -16.67 -45.00
N SER A 208 -25.51 -17.48 -46.06
CA SER A 208 -26.49 -17.32 -47.15
C SER A 208 -27.87 -17.72 -46.65
#